data_AF-A0A7V7WI96-F1
#
_entry.id   AF-A0A7V7WI96-F1
#
_cell.length_a   1.000
_cell.length_b   1.000
_cell.length_c   1.000
_cell.angle_alpha   90.00
_cell.angle_beta   90.00
_cell.angle_gamma   90.00
#
_symmetry.space_group_name_H-M   'P 1'
#
loop_
_entity.id
_entity.type
_entity.pdbx_description
1 polymer ?
#
loop_
_entity_poly.entity_id
_entity_poly.type
_entity_poly.pdbx_seq_one_letter_code
_entity_poly.pdbx_strand_id
1 'polypeptide(L)'
;MFKSIFPTLGRLRFMVQVLMLVFTVYGAALVGHYAAEKITGALPALSCAYDMQNAAYCVLIPTQHQVHHRIGEGLVRAQEITFAIVLPLVFTVLTFFAFFFVLGKTFCGWICPLGTLQELLGRIGRRFHIGPRRLEAGDLVENRKVRPVKWLMLLVLVFLLPLLAGLGIAPHSLGNPYCDVCPSRIATTLLTGNTEQLALRVDDGVSFALGAAANA
;
A
#
# COMPACT_ATOMS: atom_id res chain seq x y z
N MET A 1 11.45 -22.07 36.40
CA MET A 1 11.47 -22.65 35.03
C MET A 1 10.61 -21.87 34.01
N PHE A 2 10.38 -20.55 34.19
CA PHE A 2 9.46 -19.75 33.36
C PHE A 2 10.15 -18.68 32.48
N LYS A 3 11.50 -18.61 32.51
CA LYS A 3 12.27 -17.59 31.79
C LYS A 3 12.62 -17.96 30.34
N SER A 4 12.39 -19.22 29.92
CA SER A 4 12.64 -19.68 28.54
C SER A 4 11.43 -19.53 27.62
N ILE A 5 10.23 -19.24 28.16
CA ILE A 5 8.98 -19.18 27.39
C ILE A 5 8.69 -17.78 26.84
N PHE A 6 9.24 -16.72 27.44
CA PHE A 6 9.09 -15.36 26.91
C PHE A 6 10.26 -15.03 25.98
N PRO A 7 10.11 -15.17 24.65
CA PRO A 7 11.03 -14.53 23.73
C PRO A 7 11.10 -13.04 24.07
N THR A 8 12.30 -12.46 23.98
CA THR A 8 12.46 -11.01 24.10
C THR A 8 11.44 -10.30 23.20
N LEU A 9 10.87 -9.17 23.65
CA LEU A 9 9.79 -8.45 22.93
C LEU A 9 10.12 -8.25 21.42
N GLY A 10 11.40 -8.08 21.09
CA GLY A 10 11.89 -7.97 19.72
C GLY A 10 11.84 -9.26 18.90
N ARG A 11 12.09 -10.43 19.50
CA ARG A 11 11.96 -11.74 18.84
C ARG A 11 10.50 -12.11 18.60
N LEU A 12 9.62 -11.85 19.59
CA LEU A 12 8.18 -12.05 19.43
C LEU A 12 7.64 -11.20 18.27
N ARG A 13 7.99 -9.91 18.23
CA ARG A 13 7.62 -9.02 17.13
C ARG A 13 8.06 -9.57 15.78
N PHE A 14 9.32 -9.99 15.68
CA PHE A 14 9.85 -10.54 14.42
C PHE A 14 9.15 -11.83 14.00
N MET A 15 8.86 -12.74 14.93
CA MET A 15 8.09 -13.96 14.64
C MET A 15 6.70 -13.62 14.11
N VAL A 16 6.00 -12.68 14.74
CA VAL A 16 4.66 -12.24 14.29
C VAL A 16 4.75 -11.61 12.90
N GLN A 17 5.75 -10.78 12.64
CA GLN A 17 5.96 -10.15 11.32
C GLN A 17 6.18 -11.17 10.21
N VAL A 18 7.03 -12.18 10.44
CA VAL A 18 7.31 -13.23 9.45
C VAL A 18 6.08 -14.11 9.23
N LEU A 19 5.38 -14.49 10.31
CA LEU A 19 4.16 -15.28 10.22
C LEU A 19 3.08 -14.54 9.42
N MET A 20 2.87 -13.25 9.71
CA MET A 20 1.91 -12.43 8.97
C MET A 20 2.32 -12.21 7.52
N LEU A 21 3.61 -12.05 7.22
CA LEU A 21 4.10 -11.98 5.84
C LEU A 21 3.74 -13.26 5.07
N VAL A 22 4.04 -14.43 5.64
CA VAL A 22 3.74 -15.72 5.01
C VAL A 22 2.23 -15.89 4.83
N PHE A 23 1.44 -15.52 5.84
CA PHE A 23 -0.01 -15.65 5.78
C PHE A 23 -0.66 -14.67 4.80
N THR A 24 -0.13 -13.45 4.66
CA THR A 24 -0.70 -12.44 3.74
C THR A 24 -0.28 -12.65 2.29
N VAL A 25 0.92 -13.19 2.04
CA VAL A 25 1.48 -13.43 0.70
C VAL A 25 1.15 -14.83 0.17
N TYR A 26 1.15 -15.86 1.03
CA TYR A 26 0.88 -17.25 0.65
C TYR A 26 -0.38 -17.83 1.31
N GLY A 27 -1.22 -16.99 1.92
CA GLY A 27 -2.40 -17.47 2.65
C GLY A 27 -3.37 -18.24 1.75
N ALA A 28 -3.49 -17.84 0.48
CA ALA A 28 -4.29 -18.60 -0.47
C ALA A 28 -3.71 -19.99 -0.75
N ALA A 29 -2.38 -20.11 -0.89
CA ALA A 29 -1.71 -21.38 -1.11
C ALA A 29 -1.78 -22.32 0.12
N LEU A 30 -1.80 -21.76 1.33
CA LEU A 30 -1.76 -22.51 2.58
C LEU A 30 -3.13 -22.96 3.11
N VAL A 31 -4.15 -22.09 3.02
CA VAL A 31 -5.47 -22.30 3.66
C VAL A 31 -6.61 -22.24 2.64
N GLY A 32 -6.32 -21.95 1.37
CA GLY A 32 -7.28 -21.73 0.30
C GLY A 32 -7.79 -20.29 0.25
N HIS A 33 -8.01 -19.77 -0.97
CA HIS A 33 -8.41 -18.37 -1.22
C HIS A 33 -9.61 -17.92 -0.37
N TYR A 34 -10.66 -18.73 -0.29
CA TYR A 34 -11.89 -18.38 0.43
C TYR A 34 -11.70 -18.19 1.94
N ALA A 35 -10.98 -19.09 2.60
CA ALA A 35 -10.74 -19.00 4.02
C ALA A 35 -9.74 -17.88 4.34
N ALA A 36 -8.71 -17.73 3.51
CA ALA A 36 -7.69 -16.70 3.67
C ALA A 36 -8.29 -15.28 3.53
N GLU A 37 -9.14 -15.04 2.53
CA GLU A 37 -9.84 -13.76 2.34
C GLU A 37 -10.78 -13.42 3.50
N LYS A 38 -11.48 -14.40 4.10
CA LYS A 38 -12.36 -14.11 5.24
C LYS A 38 -11.58 -13.74 6.50
N ILE A 39 -10.40 -14.32 6.70
CA ILE A 39 -9.57 -14.05 7.88
C ILE A 39 -8.79 -12.73 7.72
N THR A 40 -8.27 -12.44 6.53
CA THR A 40 -7.37 -11.29 6.30
C THR A 40 -7.98 -10.16 5.47
N GLY A 41 -9.11 -10.36 4.80
CA GLY A 41 -9.81 -9.32 4.04
C GLY A 41 -10.42 -8.21 4.90
N ALA A 42 -10.56 -8.43 6.22
CA ALA A 42 -10.94 -7.39 7.17
C ALA A 42 -9.75 -6.50 7.61
N LEU A 43 -8.52 -6.87 7.25
CA LEU A 43 -7.32 -6.17 7.65
C LEU A 43 -6.96 -5.11 6.59
N PRO A 44 -6.87 -3.81 6.94
CA PRO A 44 -6.49 -2.76 5.99
C PRO A 44 -4.98 -2.83 5.71
N ALA A 45 -4.56 -3.76 4.85
CA ALA A 45 -3.17 -3.96 4.47
C ALA A 45 -2.84 -3.29 3.12
N LEU A 46 -1.56 -3.01 2.88
CA LEU A 46 -1.04 -2.62 1.56
C LEU A 46 -0.56 -3.86 0.80
N SER A 47 -1.50 -4.76 0.48
CA SER A 47 -1.25 -5.94 -0.34
C SER A 47 -1.33 -5.59 -1.83
N CYS A 48 -0.60 -6.26 -2.70
CA CYS A 48 -0.72 -6.06 -4.15
C CYS A 48 -1.92 -6.86 -4.68
N ALA A 49 -2.86 -6.21 -5.37
CA ALA A 49 -4.02 -6.91 -5.96
C ALA A 49 -3.69 -7.76 -7.19
N TYR A 50 -2.53 -7.58 -7.83
CA TYR A 50 -2.09 -8.41 -8.96
C TYR A 50 -1.47 -9.74 -8.53
N ASP A 51 -1.24 -9.94 -7.23
CA ASP A 51 -0.73 -11.18 -6.69
C ASP A 51 -1.87 -12.15 -6.41
N MET A 52 -2.03 -13.13 -7.29
CA MET A 52 -3.13 -14.09 -7.20
C MET A 52 -3.02 -15.01 -5.99
N GLN A 53 -1.85 -15.14 -5.36
CA GLN A 53 -1.62 -16.01 -4.20
C GLN A 53 -1.80 -15.28 -2.85
N ASN A 54 -2.07 -13.98 -2.88
CA ASN A 54 -2.26 -13.18 -1.69
C ASN A 54 -3.56 -13.56 -0.94
N ALA A 55 -3.64 -13.15 0.32
CA ALA A 55 -4.85 -13.30 1.14
C ALA A 55 -5.46 -11.95 1.58
N ALA A 56 -4.64 -10.90 1.57
CA ALA A 56 -5.01 -9.58 2.08
C ALA A 56 -5.40 -8.62 0.95
N TYR A 57 -6.33 -7.71 1.26
CA TYR A 57 -6.84 -6.69 0.33
C TYR A 57 -6.11 -5.35 0.48
N CYS A 58 -5.97 -4.60 -0.62
CA CYS A 58 -5.42 -3.24 -0.60
C CYS A 58 -6.49 -2.20 -0.28
N VAL A 59 -6.40 -1.56 0.88
CA VAL A 59 -7.39 -0.56 1.32
C VAL A 59 -7.46 0.72 0.46
N LEU A 60 -6.48 0.96 -0.42
CA LEU A 60 -6.47 2.13 -1.33
C LEU A 60 -7.17 1.89 -2.67
N ILE A 61 -7.36 0.63 -3.09
CA ILE A 61 -8.07 0.33 -4.34
C ILE A 61 -9.53 0.85 -4.34
N PRO A 62 -10.35 0.66 -3.27
CA PRO A 62 -11.74 1.09 -3.32
C PRO A 62 -11.84 2.62 -3.25
N THR A 63 -10.89 3.31 -2.61
CA THR A 63 -10.87 4.79 -2.59
C THR A 63 -10.51 5.34 -3.96
N GLN A 64 -9.50 4.78 -4.63
CA GLN A 64 -9.14 5.18 -6.00
C GLN A 64 -10.27 4.91 -6.99
N HIS A 65 -10.92 3.75 -6.91
CA HIS A 65 -12.05 3.42 -7.78
C HIS A 65 -13.28 4.33 -7.54
N GLN A 66 -13.53 4.73 -6.28
CA GLN A 66 -14.57 5.72 -5.97
C GLN A 66 -14.25 7.08 -6.59
N VAL A 67 -13.00 7.53 -6.52
CA VAL A 67 -12.58 8.82 -7.08
C VAL A 67 -12.63 8.80 -8.62
N HIS A 68 -12.12 7.74 -9.26
CA HIS A 68 -12.12 7.61 -10.72
C HIS A 68 -13.54 7.52 -11.31
N HIS A 69 -14.35 6.55 -10.86
CA HIS A 69 -15.64 6.27 -11.50
C HIS A 69 -16.80 7.11 -10.96
N ARG A 70 -16.86 7.41 -9.66
CA ARG A 70 -18.04 8.08 -9.08
C ARG A 70 -17.93 9.60 -9.04
N ILE A 71 -16.74 10.14 -8.88
CA ILE A 71 -16.54 11.60 -8.77
C ILE A 71 -16.38 12.23 -10.15
N GLY A 72 -15.65 11.59 -11.06
CA GLY A 72 -15.49 12.06 -12.43
C GLY A 72 -16.82 12.31 -13.14
N GLU A 73 -17.68 11.29 -13.17
CA GLU A 73 -19.02 11.39 -13.77
C GLU A 73 -19.94 12.35 -13.01
N GLY A 74 -19.81 12.39 -11.67
CA GLY A 74 -20.62 13.26 -10.80
C GLY A 74 -20.29 14.75 -10.93
N LEU A 75 -19.03 15.11 -11.18
CA LEU A 75 -18.60 16.50 -11.34
C LEU A 75 -18.93 17.03 -12.74
N VAL A 76 -18.88 16.18 -13.77
CA VAL A 76 -19.25 16.53 -15.17
C VAL A 76 -20.76 16.78 -15.32
N ARG A 77 -21.60 16.11 -14.51
CA ARG A 77 -23.06 16.30 -14.50
C ARG A 77 -23.55 17.46 -13.63
N ALA A 78 -22.69 18.43 -13.34
CA ALA A 78 -22.93 19.67 -12.58
C ALA A 78 -24.42 19.91 -12.22
N GLN A 79 -24.77 19.72 -10.93
CA GLN A 79 -25.40 20.76 -10.09
C GLN A 79 -26.36 20.26 -8.98
N GLU A 80 -26.89 19.03 -8.97
CA GLU A 80 -27.99 18.70 -8.02
C GLU A 80 -27.72 17.61 -6.97
N ILE A 81 -26.55 16.94 -6.95
CA ILE A 81 -26.33 15.81 -6.01
C ILE A 81 -24.97 15.90 -5.27
N THR A 82 -24.65 17.09 -4.78
CA THR A 82 -23.46 17.29 -3.92
C THR A 82 -23.54 16.40 -2.67
N PHE A 83 -24.71 16.23 -2.05
CA PHE A 83 -24.83 15.46 -0.80
C PHE A 83 -24.64 13.93 -0.94
N ALA A 84 -25.11 13.29 -2.03
CA ALA A 84 -25.02 11.82 -2.15
C ALA A 84 -23.63 11.33 -2.57
N ILE A 85 -22.78 12.19 -3.12
CA ILE A 85 -21.40 11.85 -3.52
C ILE A 85 -20.40 12.37 -2.48
N VAL A 86 -20.59 13.59 -1.97
CA VAL A 86 -19.66 14.18 -0.97
C VAL A 86 -19.75 13.47 0.36
N LEU A 87 -20.94 13.05 0.83
CA LEU A 87 -21.08 12.39 2.12
C LEU A 87 -20.34 11.02 2.19
N PRO A 88 -20.52 10.08 1.24
CA PRO A 88 -19.74 8.84 1.26
C PRO A 88 -18.26 9.06 1.00
N LEU A 89 -17.87 10.06 0.21
CA LEU A 89 -16.45 10.43 0.03
C LEU A 89 -15.86 10.90 1.36
N VAL A 90 -16.46 11.90 2.00
CA VAL A 90 -15.99 12.41 3.28
C VAL A 90 -15.93 11.26 4.29
N PHE A 91 -16.90 10.36 4.29
CA PHE A 91 -16.88 9.21 5.18
C PHE A 91 -15.76 8.21 4.85
N THR A 92 -15.48 7.91 3.58
CA THR A 92 -14.42 6.96 3.18
C THR A 92 -13.03 7.55 3.39
N VAL A 93 -12.84 8.84 3.08
CA VAL A 93 -11.60 9.57 3.37
C VAL A 93 -11.38 9.69 4.87
N LEU A 94 -12.40 10.09 5.62
CA LEU A 94 -12.29 10.25 7.07
C LEU A 94 -12.06 8.90 7.75
N THR A 95 -12.71 7.83 7.28
CA THR A 95 -12.45 6.45 7.74
C THR A 95 -11.02 6.04 7.40
N PHE A 96 -10.55 6.26 6.16
CA PHE A 96 -9.18 5.96 5.76
C PHE A 96 -8.14 6.70 6.61
N PHE A 97 -8.31 8.01 6.80
CA PHE A 97 -7.43 8.83 7.63
C PHE A 97 -7.50 8.44 9.11
N ALA A 98 -8.69 8.14 9.63
CA ALA A 98 -8.86 7.68 11.01
C ALA A 98 -8.16 6.33 11.23
N PHE A 99 -8.35 5.36 10.33
CA PHE A 99 -7.62 4.08 10.38
C PHE A 99 -6.12 4.27 10.21
N PHE A 100 -5.68 5.15 9.30
CA PHE A 100 -4.26 5.40 9.06
C PHE A 100 -3.58 6.08 10.26
N PHE A 101 -4.25 7.02 10.94
CA PHE A 101 -3.72 7.70 12.13
C PHE A 101 -3.78 6.82 13.38
N VAL A 102 -4.88 6.09 13.59
CA VAL A 102 -5.13 5.32 14.83
C VAL A 102 -4.47 3.93 14.77
N LEU A 103 -4.56 3.24 13.64
CA LEU A 103 -4.07 1.86 13.47
C LEU A 103 -2.81 1.80 12.60
N GLY A 104 -2.56 2.75 11.70
CA GLY A 104 -1.56 2.61 10.64
C GLY A 104 -0.12 2.37 11.11
N LYS A 105 0.38 3.04 12.15
CA LYS A 105 1.81 2.89 12.52
C LYS A 105 2.13 1.54 13.15
N THR A 106 1.24 1.02 13.98
CA THR A 106 1.38 -0.30 14.62
C THR A 106 0.98 -1.42 13.67
N PHE A 107 -0.09 -1.23 12.90
CA PHE A 107 -0.57 -2.25 11.96
C PHE A 107 0.39 -2.45 10.77
N CYS A 108 0.90 -1.37 10.17
CA CYS A 108 1.91 -1.46 9.11
C CYS A 108 3.19 -2.15 9.60
N GLY A 109 3.54 -1.99 10.88
CA GLY A 109 4.73 -2.61 11.46
C GLY A 109 4.58 -4.07 11.85
N TRP A 110 3.37 -4.57 12.10
CA TRP A 110 3.15 -5.92 12.63
C TRP A 110 2.45 -6.87 11.65
N ILE A 111 1.54 -6.35 10.82
CA ILE A 111 0.62 -7.15 10.00
C ILE A 111 0.85 -6.93 8.51
N CYS A 112 1.20 -5.72 8.08
CA CYS A 112 1.33 -5.41 6.65
C CYS A 112 2.56 -6.06 6.00
N PRO A 113 2.41 -6.78 4.87
CA PRO A 113 3.50 -7.46 4.18
C PRO A 113 4.61 -6.49 3.74
N LEU A 114 4.24 -5.27 3.31
CA LEU A 114 5.21 -4.28 2.88
C LEU A 114 6.08 -3.79 4.05
N GLY A 115 5.48 -3.55 5.21
CA GLY A 115 6.23 -3.07 6.38
C GLY A 115 7.15 -4.14 6.97
N THR A 116 6.71 -5.40 6.97
CA THR A 116 7.54 -6.53 7.39
C THR A 116 8.70 -6.76 6.42
N LEU A 117 8.47 -6.63 5.12
CA LEU A 117 9.50 -6.72 4.11
C LEU A 117 10.52 -5.57 4.19
N GLN A 118 10.09 -4.32 4.38
CA GLN A 118 11.00 -3.19 4.56
C GLN A 118 11.92 -3.36 5.77
N GLU A 119 11.40 -3.86 6.89
CA GLU A 119 12.19 -4.17 8.09
C GLU A 119 13.16 -5.33 7.85
N LEU A 120 12.73 -6.37 7.10
CA LEU A 120 13.57 -7.52 6.75
C LEU A 120 14.70 -7.12 5.80
N LEU A 121 14.39 -6.41 4.72
CA LEU A 121 15.37 -5.84 3.78
C LEU A 121 16.34 -4.91 4.50
N GLY A 122 15.85 -4.07 5.42
CA GLY A 122 16.71 -3.23 6.25
C GLY A 122 17.66 -4.03 7.16
N ARG A 123 17.23 -5.16 7.73
CA ARG A 123 18.10 -6.07 8.51
C ARG A 123 19.13 -6.78 7.63
N ILE A 124 18.70 -7.26 6.47
CA ILE A 124 19.56 -7.93 5.49
C ILE A 124 20.62 -6.93 4.98
N GLY A 125 20.22 -5.72 4.57
CA GLY A 125 21.13 -4.67 4.15
C GLY A 125 22.16 -4.30 5.22
N ARG A 126 21.75 -4.21 6.49
CA ARG A 126 22.70 -4.03 7.62
C ARG A 126 23.66 -5.21 7.79
N ARG A 127 23.20 -6.44 7.56
CA ARG A 127 24.04 -7.64 7.67
C ARG A 127 25.08 -7.70 6.55
N PHE A 128 24.73 -7.25 5.35
CA PHE A 128 25.61 -7.21 4.18
C PHE A 128 26.40 -5.89 4.04
N HIS A 129 26.33 -4.99 5.03
CA HIS A 129 26.94 -3.64 4.97
C HIS A 129 26.46 -2.76 3.81
N ILE A 130 25.32 -3.08 3.18
CA ILE A 130 24.66 -2.30 2.11
C ILE A 130 23.55 -1.41 2.72
N GLY A 131 23.64 -1.08 4.00
CA GLY A 131 22.55 -0.46 4.75
C GLY A 131 22.46 1.06 4.51
N PRO A 132 21.25 1.62 4.28
CA PRO A 132 21.06 3.07 4.32
C PRO A 132 21.50 3.60 5.69
N ARG A 133 22.23 4.72 5.67
CA ARG A 133 22.83 5.37 6.85
C ARG A 133 21.76 5.54 7.94
N ARG A 134 22.07 5.14 9.19
CA ARG A 134 21.19 5.40 10.33
C ARG A 134 21.02 6.92 10.41
N LEU A 135 19.79 7.42 10.24
CA LEU A 135 19.45 8.84 10.38
C LEU A 135 19.94 9.28 11.78
N GLU A 136 21.01 10.07 11.82
CA GLU A 136 21.56 10.60 13.06
C GLU A 136 20.61 11.68 13.61
N ALA A 137 20.77 12.09 14.87
CA ALA A 137 19.87 13.08 15.48
C ALA A 137 19.79 14.41 14.69
N GLY A 138 20.79 14.73 13.85
CA GLY A 138 20.77 15.84 12.89
C GLY A 138 19.80 15.67 11.71
N ASP A 139 19.57 14.43 11.24
CA ASP A 139 18.62 14.13 10.15
C ASP A 139 17.14 14.19 10.60
N LEU A 140 16.88 14.33 11.91
CA LEU A 140 15.53 14.52 12.43
C LEU A 140 14.92 15.86 11.98
N VAL A 141 15.77 16.86 11.71
CA VAL A 141 15.36 18.16 11.14
C VAL A 141 14.96 18.01 9.67
N GLU A 142 15.73 17.24 8.89
CA GLU A 142 15.40 16.85 7.51
C GLU A 142 14.06 16.10 7.46
N ASN A 143 13.86 15.14 8.38
CA ASN A 143 12.63 14.37 8.52
C ASN A 143 11.39 15.24 8.77
N ARG A 144 11.52 16.42 9.37
CA ARG A 144 10.39 17.36 9.55
C ARG A 144 9.92 17.94 8.21
N LYS A 145 10.81 18.12 7.23
CA LYS A 145 10.50 18.55 5.86
C LYS A 145 10.00 17.41 4.96
N VAL A 146 10.42 16.16 5.21
CA VAL A 146 9.95 14.99 4.44
C VAL A 146 8.52 14.57 4.83
N ARG A 147 8.08 14.88 6.06
CA ARG A 147 6.70 14.63 6.52
C ARG A 147 5.62 15.24 5.60
N PRO A 148 5.63 16.54 5.27
CA PRO A 148 4.64 17.12 4.37
C PRO A 148 4.74 16.53 2.96
N VAL A 149 5.95 16.21 2.47
CA VAL A 149 6.14 15.57 1.15
C VAL A 149 5.43 14.21 1.09
N LYS A 150 5.54 13.38 2.15
CA LYS A 150 4.82 12.11 2.22
C LYS A 150 3.30 12.29 2.12
N TRP A 151 2.74 13.27 2.84
CA TRP A 151 1.31 13.56 2.80
C TRP A 151 0.87 14.15 1.45
N LEU A 152 1.70 15.01 0.86
CA LEU A 152 1.47 15.61 -0.45
C LEU A 152 1.50 14.54 -1.56
N MET A 153 2.44 13.60 -1.51
CA MET A 153 2.51 12.48 -2.45
C MET A 153 1.28 11.55 -2.32
N LEU A 154 0.85 11.24 -1.08
CA LEU A 154 -0.39 10.48 -0.85
C LEU A 154 -1.61 11.23 -1.41
N LEU A 155 -1.71 12.54 -1.17
CA LEU A 155 -2.81 13.35 -1.68
C LEU A 155 -2.83 13.38 -3.20
N VAL A 156 -1.67 13.58 -3.83
CA VAL A 156 -1.54 13.63 -5.29
C VAL A 156 -1.91 12.27 -5.91
N LEU A 157 -1.34 11.17 -5.40
CA LEU A 157 -1.47 9.84 -5.99
C LEU A 157 -2.84 9.19 -5.73
N VAL A 158 -3.49 9.49 -4.59
CA VAL A 158 -4.78 8.90 -4.20
C VAL A 158 -5.97 9.77 -4.59
N PHE A 159 -5.82 11.10 -4.57
CA PHE A 159 -6.93 12.02 -4.84
C PHE A 159 -6.77 12.77 -6.15
N LEU A 160 -5.62 13.43 -6.37
CA LEU A 160 -5.49 14.36 -7.51
C LEU A 160 -5.46 13.63 -8.86
N LEU A 161 -4.64 12.58 -9.01
CA LEU A 161 -4.55 11.85 -10.29
C LEU A 161 -5.85 11.13 -10.67
N PRO A 162 -6.48 10.33 -9.79
CA PRO A 162 -7.75 9.67 -10.13
C PRO A 162 -8.88 10.66 -10.40
N LEU A 163 -8.86 11.85 -9.76
CA LEU A 163 -9.83 12.91 -10.02
C LEU A 163 -9.62 13.52 -11.43
N LEU A 164 -8.38 13.79 -11.82
CA LEU A 164 -8.06 14.30 -13.16
C LEU A 164 -8.42 13.30 -14.27
N ALA A 165 -8.23 12.00 -14.01
CA ALA A 165 -8.67 10.92 -14.89
C ALA A 165 -10.20 10.84 -14.99
N GLY A 166 -10.90 10.95 -13.85
CA GLY A 166 -12.37 11.00 -13.81
C GLY A 166 -12.96 12.22 -14.54
N LEU A 167 -12.24 13.35 -14.59
CA LEU A 167 -12.67 14.55 -15.33
C LEU A 167 -12.41 14.46 -16.84
N GLY A 168 -11.88 13.35 -17.34
CA GLY A 168 -11.59 13.15 -18.76
C GLY A 168 -10.40 13.95 -19.30
N ILE A 169 -9.62 14.59 -18.42
CA ILE A 169 -8.42 15.37 -18.77
C ILE A 169 -7.20 14.46 -18.91
N ALA A 170 -7.20 13.32 -18.22
CA ALA A 170 -6.13 12.32 -18.25
C ALA A 170 -6.61 10.96 -18.83
N PRO A 171 -5.72 10.16 -19.44
CA PRO A 171 -6.07 8.85 -19.99
C PRO A 171 -6.61 7.90 -18.91
N HIS A 172 -7.55 7.01 -19.26
CA HIS A 172 -8.18 6.05 -18.33
C HIS A 172 -7.18 5.09 -17.66
N SER A 173 -5.97 4.94 -18.23
CA SER A 173 -4.84 4.23 -17.60
C SER A 173 -4.37 4.87 -16.29
N LEU A 174 -4.74 6.13 -16.02
CA LEU A 174 -4.46 6.85 -14.78
C LEU A 174 -5.54 6.65 -13.70
N GLY A 175 -6.44 5.68 -13.84
CA GLY A 175 -7.46 5.37 -12.85
C GLY A 175 -6.92 4.76 -11.56
N ASN A 176 -5.82 3.99 -11.63
CA ASN A 176 -5.22 3.29 -10.47
C ASN A 176 -3.70 3.58 -10.30
N PRO A 177 -3.25 4.84 -10.29
CA PRO A 177 -1.83 5.20 -10.38
C PRO A 177 -1.03 4.76 -9.14
N TYR A 178 -1.68 4.67 -7.97
CA TYR A 178 -1.06 4.10 -6.78
C TYR A 178 -0.67 2.62 -6.97
N CYS A 179 -1.49 1.81 -7.65
CA CYS A 179 -1.18 0.40 -7.88
C CYS A 179 0.04 0.22 -8.79
N ASP A 180 0.22 1.11 -9.76
CA ASP A 180 1.37 1.08 -10.68
C ASP A 180 2.68 1.48 -9.98
N VAL A 181 2.60 2.43 -9.03
CA VAL A 181 3.75 2.92 -8.26
C VAL A 181 4.01 2.12 -6.98
N CYS A 182 3.10 1.21 -6.60
CA CYS A 182 3.19 0.54 -5.31
C CYS A 182 4.37 -0.44 -5.26
N PRO A 183 5.31 -0.32 -4.30
CA PRO A 183 6.43 -1.26 -4.18
C PRO A 183 5.99 -2.68 -3.79
N SER A 184 4.79 -2.84 -3.19
CA SER A 184 4.25 -4.17 -2.93
C SER A 184 3.97 -4.94 -4.23
N ARG A 185 3.74 -4.23 -5.35
CA ARG A 185 3.54 -4.84 -6.67
C ARG A 185 4.71 -5.72 -7.06
N ILE A 186 5.93 -5.22 -6.96
CA ILE A 186 7.15 -5.96 -7.31
C ILE A 186 7.48 -6.96 -6.20
N ALA A 187 7.41 -6.50 -4.95
CA ALA A 187 7.85 -7.29 -3.82
C ALA A 187 7.04 -8.57 -3.60
N THR A 188 5.70 -8.48 -3.55
CA THR A 188 4.88 -9.67 -3.24
C THR A 188 4.79 -10.61 -4.43
N THR A 189 4.71 -10.07 -5.66
CA THR A 189 4.69 -10.91 -6.87
C THR A 189 6.02 -11.65 -7.08
N LEU A 190 7.16 -11.03 -6.78
CA LEU A 190 8.44 -11.71 -6.82
C LEU A 190 8.54 -12.83 -5.76
N LEU A 191 7.99 -12.60 -4.57
CA LEU A 191 7.88 -13.64 -3.53
C LEU A 191 7.02 -14.82 -3.99
N THR A 192 5.93 -14.56 -4.71
CA THR A 192 5.05 -15.61 -5.24
C THR A 192 5.54 -16.22 -6.55
N GLY A 193 6.71 -15.77 -7.06
CA GLY A 193 7.36 -16.29 -8.26
C GLY A 193 6.79 -15.75 -9.57
N ASN A 194 5.99 -14.69 -9.51
CA ASN A 194 5.41 -14.04 -10.68
C ASN A 194 6.24 -12.82 -11.11
N THR A 195 6.88 -12.90 -12.28
CA THR A 195 7.71 -11.82 -12.84
C THR A 195 6.95 -10.89 -13.79
N GLU A 196 5.67 -11.14 -14.06
CA GLU A 196 4.87 -10.36 -15.01
C GLU A 196 4.80 -8.87 -14.63
N GLN A 197 4.82 -8.57 -13.33
CA GLN A 197 4.75 -7.20 -12.83
C GLN A 197 6.11 -6.49 -12.73
N LEU A 198 7.21 -7.22 -12.96
CA LEU A 198 8.56 -6.64 -13.05
C LEU A 198 8.81 -6.00 -14.42
N ALA A 199 8.11 -6.46 -15.46
CA ALA A 199 8.17 -5.87 -16.78
C ALA A 199 7.50 -4.48 -16.80
N LEU A 200 8.18 -3.51 -17.42
CA LEU A 200 7.63 -2.17 -17.67
C LEU A 200 6.53 -2.25 -18.71
N ARG A 201 5.33 -1.72 -18.41
CA ARG A 201 4.26 -1.58 -19.41
C ARG A 201 4.62 -0.46 -20.36
N VAL A 202 4.59 -0.76 -21.66
CA VAL A 202 4.95 0.17 -22.75
C VAL A 202 3.72 0.68 -23.50
N ASP A 203 2.52 0.32 -23.03
CA ASP A 203 1.25 0.63 -23.69
C ASP A 203 0.94 2.14 -23.70
N ASP A 204 1.30 2.87 -22.65
CA ASP A 204 1.15 4.33 -22.55
C ASP A 204 2.42 4.99 -22.01
N GLY A 205 2.81 6.14 -22.55
CA GLY A 205 3.99 6.89 -22.05
C GLY A 205 3.90 7.26 -20.57
N VAL A 206 2.69 7.39 -20.03
CA VAL A 206 2.46 7.70 -18.61
C VAL A 206 2.56 6.47 -17.71
N SER A 207 2.04 5.31 -18.15
CA SER A 207 2.20 4.04 -17.39
C SER A 207 3.65 3.57 -17.41
N PHE A 208 4.37 3.84 -18.52
CA PHE A 208 5.81 3.66 -18.61
C PHE A 208 6.57 4.56 -17.63
N ALA A 209 6.26 5.86 -17.57
CA ALA A 209 6.94 6.79 -16.66
C ALA A 209 6.68 6.46 -15.18
N LEU A 210 5.43 6.12 -14.82
CA LEU A 210 5.08 5.71 -13.46
C LEU A 210 5.72 4.37 -13.08
N GLY A 211 5.71 3.39 -13.99
CA GLY A 211 6.38 2.11 -13.78
C GLY A 211 7.90 2.24 -13.68
N ALA A 212 8.51 3.10 -14.50
CA ALA A 212 9.93 3.40 -14.44
C ALA A 212 10.32 4.10 -13.13
N ALA A 213 9.51 5.05 -12.65
CA ALA A 213 9.71 5.70 -11.36
C ALA A 213 9.53 4.75 -10.17
N ALA A 214 8.70 3.71 -10.31
CA ALA A 214 8.48 2.70 -9.28
C ALA A 214 9.58 1.62 -9.24
N ASN A 215 10.18 1.33 -10.41
CA ASN A 215 11.26 0.35 -10.59
C ASN A 215 12.67 0.94 -10.43
N ALA A 216 12.81 2.26 -10.33
CA ALA A 216 14.08 2.99 -10.15
C ALA A 216 14.51 3.05 -8.67
#